data_AF-A0A5S4SV10-F1
#
_entry.id   AF-A0A5S4SV10-F1
#
_cell.length_a   1.000
_cell.length_b   1.000
_cell.length_c   1.000
_cell.angle_alpha   90.00
_cell.angle_beta   90.00
_cell.angle_gamma   90.00
#
_symmetry.space_group_name_H-M   'P 1'
#
loop_
_entity.id
_entity.type
_entity.pdbx_description
1 polymer ?
#
loop_
_entity_poly.entity_id
_entity_poly.type
_entity_poly.pdbx_seq_one_letter_code
_entity_poly.pdbx_strand_id
1 'polypeptide(L)'
;MFGLKKFFTKLVSTDEQASAEELPNQMPTVKVDKSRLTPAVKAQLKKDIASFAEIGKKNEAKVLATALEALNRGRDMAHLSSGLMTIDGMPKNCAHRITRLLVNRADVIMTVEHRLTLGMSEAKWIYAKAPCMHDPTNPSKADIKRDAAHSALDGKTFDIAKGMVVDGVATWPGFDEGCKCVSRTILPD
;
A
#
# COMPACT_ATOMS: atom_id res chain seq x y z
N MET A 1 84.89 9.55 44.20
CA MET A 1 83.96 8.96 45.18
C MET A 1 82.62 8.75 44.48
N PHE A 2 82.09 7.52 44.54
CA PHE A 2 80.68 7.07 44.37
C PHE A 2 79.84 7.73 43.25
N GLY A 3 79.36 7.06 42.19
CA GLY A 3 78.74 5.74 42.13
C GLY A 3 77.24 5.82 42.45
N LEU A 4 76.36 5.79 41.44
CA LEU A 4 75.32 4.75 41.25
C LEU A 4 74.41 5.06 40.05
N LYS A 5 74.16 4.02 39.24
CA LYS A 5 73.19 3.94 38.14
C LYS A 5 71.76 3.88 38.69
N LYS A 6 70.77 4.30 37.89
CA LYS A 6 69.51 3.55 37.69
C LYS A 6 68.85 3.90 36.35
N PHE A 7 68.63 2.86 35.58
CA PHE A 7 67.80 2.77 34.38
C PHE A 7 66.33 3.04 34.71
N PHE A 8 65.55 3.61 33.79
CA PHE A 8 64.23 3.08 33.41
C PHE A 8 63.77 3.65 32.06
N THR A 9 63.20 2.77 31.25
CA THR A 9 62.88 2.88 29.82
C THR A 9 61.43 3.32 29.60
N LYS A 10 61.14 3.79 28.36
CA LYS A 10 59.82 3.83 27.66
C LYS A 10 58.87 4.94 28.16
N LEU A 11 58.06 5.63 27.34
CA LEU A 11 57.45 5.36 26.03
C LEU A 11 57.05 6.69 25.38
N VAL A 12 57.19 6.81 24.05
CA VAL A 12 56.51 7.84 23.25
C VAL A 12 55.02 7.47 23.17
N SER A 13 54.14 8.43 23.46
CA SER A 13 52.73 8.38 23.07
C SER A 13 52.35 9.74 22.51
N THR A 14 52.17 9.79 21.20
CA THR A 14 51.53 10.88 20.47
C THR A 14 50.03 10.78 20.70
N ASP A 15 49.47 11.70 21.48
CA ASP A 15 48.02 11.90 21.55
C ASP A 15 47.59 12.74 20.34
N GLU A 16 47.31 12.05 19.24
CA GLU A 16 46.56 12.58 18.11
C GLU A 16 45.07 12.36 18.42
N GLN A 17 44.44 13.39 18.99
CA GLN A 17 43.01 13.38 19.27
C GLN A 17 42.22 13.49 17.97
N ALA A 18 41.83 12.35 17.41
CA ALA A 18 40.75 12.27 16.44
C ALA A 18 39.42 12.53 17.16
N SER A 19 38.79 13.68 16.91
CA SER A 19 37.43 13.96 17.39
C SER A 19 36.43 13.07 16.66
N ALA A 20 35.82 12.13 17.38
CA ALA A 20 34.66 11.40 16.90
C ALA A 20 33.48 12.39 16.76
N GLU A 21 33.07 12.65 15.52
CA GLU A 21 31.87 13.41 15.20
C GLU A 21 30.65 12.56 15.60
N GLU A 22 29.99 12.91 16.70
CA GLU A 22 28.74 12.28 17.13
C GLU A 22 27.64 12.56 16.10
N LEU A 23 27.28 11.55 15.30
CA LEU A 23 26.08 11.60 14.47
C LEU A 23 24.84 11.72 15.39
N PRO A 24 23.96 12.72 15.18
CA PRO A 24 22.77 12.87 16.00
C PRO A 24 21.88 11.63 15.84
N ASN A 25 21.67 10.94 16.96
CA ASN A 25 20.77 9.78 17.13
C ASN A 25 19.28 10.17 17.01
N GLN A 26 18.91 10.93 15.97
CA GLN A 26 17.53 11.22 15.64
C GLN A 26 17.10 10.29 14.52
N MET A 27 16.18 9.37 14.84
CA MET A 27 15.49 8.59 13.81
C MET A 27 14.89 9.55 12.77
N PRO A 28 15.10 9.32 11.48
CA PRO A 28 14.52 10.18 10.45
C PRO A 28 12.99 10.10 10.53
N THR A 29 12.34 11.22 10.88
CA THR A 29 10.89 11.33 10.92
C THR A 29 10.38 11.84 9.59
N VAL A 30 9.53 11.06 8.91
CA VAL A 30 8.82 11.53 7.70
C VAL A 30 7.52 12.22 8.13
N LYS A 31 7.29 13.45 7.68
CA LYS A 31 6.01 14.13 7.85
C LYS A 31 4.95 13.37 7.07
N VAL A 32 4.00 12.76 7.78
CA VAL A 32 2.86 12.09 7.15
C VAL A 32 1.97 13.16 6.54
N ASP A 33 1.85 13.18 5.22
CA ASP A 33 0.81 13.96 4.56
C ASP A 33 -0.56 13.39 4.93
N LYS A 34 -1.38 14.24 5.56
CA LYS A 34 -2.72 13.89 6.02
C LYS A 34 -3.75 13.97 4.89
N SER A 35 -3.43 14.58 3.75
CA SER A 35 -4.31 14.66 2.58
C SER A 35 -4.32 13.36 1.78
N ARG A 36 -4.87 12.31 2.39
CA ARG A 36 -5.03 10.97 1.80
C ARG A 36 -6.01 10.93 0.62
N LEU A 37 -6.83 11.96 0.44
CA LEU A 37 -7.91 12.01 -0.56
C LEU A 37 -7.55 12.90 -1.76
N THR A 38 -6.58 12.44 -2.54
CA THR A 38 -6.14 13.12 -3.76
C THR A 38 -7.26 13.16 -4.82
N PRO A 39 -7.14 14.03 -5.85
CA PRO A 39 -8.07 14.05 -6.97
C PRO A 39 -8.18 12.68 -7.68
N ALA A 40 -7.09 11.92 -7.79
CA ALA A 40 -7.09 10.60 -8.43
C ALA A 40 -7.94 9.59 -7.64
N VAL A 41 -7.80 9.56 -6.31
CA VAL A 41 -8.62 8.70 -5.43
C VAL A 41 -10.11 9.05 -5.58
N LYS A 42 -10.46 10.35 -5.57
CA LYS A 42 -11.84 10.81 -5.75
C LYS A 42 -12.40 10.43 -7.12
N ALA A 43 -11.59 10.55 -8.18
CA ALA A 43 -12.00 10.17 -9.54
C ALA A 43 -12.23 8.66 -9.66
N GLN A 44 -11.33 7.85 -9.08
CA GLN A 44 -11.48 6.40 -9.06
C GLN A 44 -12.74 5.96 -8.32
N LEU A 45 -12.99 6.52 -7.12
CA LEU A 45 -14.21 6.20 -6.35
C LEU A 45 -15.47 6.53 -7.14
N LYS A 46 -15.54 7.70 -7.80
CA LYS A 46 -16.68 8.07 -8.66
C LYS A 46 -16.89 7.05 -9.77
N LYS A 47 -15.81 6.65 -10.45
CA LYS A 47 -15.86 5.64 -11.53
C LYS A 47 -16.36 4.30 -11.01
N ASP A 48 -15.82 3.82 -9.89
CA ASP A 48 -16.20 2.54 -9.31
C ASP A 48 -17.65 2.54 -8.83
N ILE A 49 -18.08 3.61 -8.14
CA ILE A 49 -19.46 3.77 -7.66
C ILE A 49 -20.46 3.75 -8.83
N ALA A 50 -20.18 4.48 -9.90
CA ALA A 50 -21.04 4.52 -11.09
C ALA A 50 -21.11 3.18 -11.83
N SER A 51 -20.15 2.28 -11.62
CA SER A 51 -20.12 0.95 -12.24
C SER A 51 -21.03 -0.07 -11.56
N PHE A 52 -21.46 0.18 -10.32
CA PHE A 52 -22.32 -0.74 -9.57
C PHE A 52 -23.80 -0.42 -9.78
N ALA A 53 -24.51 -1.33 -10.45
CA ALA A 53 -25.94 -1.22 -10.66
C ALA A 53 -26.72 -1.18 -9.33
N GLU A 54 -26.24 -1.89 -8.31
CA GLU A 54 -26.87 -2.00 -6.98
C GLU A 54 -26.89 -0.68 -6.22
N ILE A 55 -25.95 0.23 -6.50
CA ILE A 55 -25.95 1.56 -5.88
C ILE A 55 -27.05 2.41 -6.52
N GLY A 56 -27.11 2.41 -7.85
CA GLY A 56 -28.04 3.22 -8.63
C GLY A 56 -27.72 4.72 -8.61
N LYS A 57 -27.99 5.40 -9.73
CA LYS A 57 -27.62 6.81 -9.96
C LYS A 57 -28.06 7.77 -8.83
N LYS A 58 -29.23 7.52 -8.24
CA LYS A 58 -29.80 8.36 -7.16
C LYS A 58 -28.95 8.36 -5.87
N ASN A 59 -28.16 7.31 -5.63
CA ASN A 59 -27.40 7.15 -4.40
C ASN A 59 -25.89 7.42 -4.57
N GLU A 60 -25.39 7.63 -5.80
CA GLU A 60 -23.95 7.76 -6.08
C GLU A 60 -23.29 8.85 -5.24
N ALA A 61 -23.93 10.03 -5.14
CA ALA A 61 -23.40 11.15 -4.36
C ALA A 61 -23.31 10.83 -2.85
N LYS A 62 -24.33 10.16 -2.30
CA LYS A 62 -24.38 9.74 -0.90
C LYS A 62 -23.31 8.68 -0.62
N VAL A 63 -23.16 7.69 -1.50
CA VAL A 63 -22.13 6.66 -1.35
C VAL A 63 -20.73 7.26 -1.47
N LEU A 64 -20.51 8.19 -2.40
CA LEU A 64 -19.24 8.88 -2.53
C LEU A 64 -18.87 9.63 -1.25
N ALA A 65 -19.80 10.41 -0.68
CA ALA A 65 -19.57 11.11 0.58
C ALA A 65 -19.21 10.13 1.71
N THR A 66 -19.99 9.05 1.85
CA THR A 66 -19.76 8.00 2.86
C THR A 66 -18.38 7.32 2.67
N ALA A 67 -17.98 7.06 1.43
CA ALA A 67 -16.69 6.43 1.12
C ALA A 67 -15.51 7.36 1.46
N LEU A 68 -15.64 8.66 1.16
CA LEU A 68 -14.61 9.65 1.51
C LEU A 68 -14.47 9.79 3.04
N GLU A 69 -15.58 9.81 3.77
CA GLU A 69 -15.57 9.79 5.23
C GLU A 69 -14.90 8.53 5.78
N ALA A 70 -15.26 7.35 5.26
CA ALA A 70 -14.65 6.08 5.67
C ALA A 70 -13.13 6.06 5.47
N LEU A 71 -12.64 6.56 4.33
CA LEU A 71 -11.21 6.67 4.06
C LEU A 71 -10.51 7.66 5.00
N ASN A 72 -11.12 8.82 5.27
CA ASN A 72 -10.61 9.80 6.24
C ASN A 72 -10.52 9.22 7.65
N ARG A 73 -11.43 8.32 8.02
CA ARG A 73 -11.46 7.61 9.31
C ARG A 73 -10.52 6.40 9.37
N GLY A 74 -9.58 6.27 8.42
CA GLY A 74 -8.61 5.19 8.42
C GLY A 74 -9.12 3.90 7.77
N ARG A 75 -9.90 4.03 6.70
CA ARG A 75 -10.52 2.91 5.96
C ARG A 75 -11.58 2.18 6.80
N ASP A 76 -12.47 2.95 7.43
CA ASP A 76 -13.58 2.43 8.23
C ASP A 76 -14.60 1.69 7.33
N MET A 77 -14.35 0.41 7.09
CA MET A 77 -15.21 -0.45 6.27
C MET A 77 -16.57 -0.67 6.94
N ALA A 78 -16.65 -0.64 8.27
CA ALA A 78 -17.91 -0.81 8.97
C ALA A 78 -18.85 0.36 8.64
N HIS A 79 -18.35 1.60 8.75
CA HIS A 79 -19.08 2.82 8.37
C HIS A 79 -19.60 2.77 6.94
N LEU A 80 -18.72 2.47 5.97
CA LEU A 80 -19.10 2.42 4.56
C LEU A 80 -20.13 1.32 4.28
N SER A 81 -19.94 0.13 4.85
CA SER A 81 -20.87 -0.98 4.65
C SER A 81 -22.24 -0.70 5.25
N SER A 82 -22.31 -0.10 6.45
CA SER A 82 -23.56 0.33 7.06
C SER A 82 -24.26 1.41 6.23
N GLY A 83 -23.51 2.38 5.70
CA GLY A 83 -24.05 3.40 4.80
C GLY A 83 -24.65 2.81 3.52
N LEU A 84 -23.97 1.84 2.89
CA LEU A 84 -24.48 1.12 1.72
C LEU A 84 -25.76 0.33 2.03
N MET A 85 -25.86 -0.29 3.20
CA MET A 85 -27.07 -1.03 3.62
C MET A 85 -28.30 -0.13 3.84
N THR A 86 -28.13 1.20 3.89
CA THR A 86 -29.29 2.13 3.90
C THR A 86 -29.93 2.33 2.53
N ILE A 87 -29.34 1.79 1.46
CA ILE A 87 -29.91 1.78 0.13
C ILE A 87 -30.99 0.69 0.07
N ASP A 88 -32.19 1.08 -0.34
CA ASP A 88 -33.31 0.16 -0.47
C ASP A 88 -32.97 -1.04 -1.39
N GLY A 89 -33.26 -2.24 -0.92
CA GLY A 89 -32.95 -3.49 -1.61
C GLY A 89 -31.48 -3.94 -1.57
N MET A 90 -30.57 -3.23 -0.89
CA MET A 90 -29.14 -3.61 -0.83
C MET A 90 -28.90 -4.83 0.09
N PRO A 91 -28.45 -5.99 -0.42
CA PRO A 91 -28.13 -7.13 0.42
C PRO A 91 -26.83 -6.90 1.21
N LYS A 92 -26.78 -7.43 2.44
CA LYS A 92 -25.60 -7.33 3.33
C LYS A 92 -24.29 -7.76 2.66
N ASN A 93 -24.30 -8.91 1.99
CA ASN A 93 -23.11 -9.45 1.32
C ASN A 93 -22.65 -8.56 0.16
N CYS A 94 -23.60 -7.94 -0.56
CA CYS A 94 -23.29 -7.01 -1.63
C CYS A 94 -22.65 -5.72 -1.08
N ALA A 95 -23.22 -5.15 -0.01
CA ALA A 95 -22.66 -3.98 0.65
C ALA A 95 -21.21 -4.22 1.13
N HIS A 96 -20.92 -5.38 1.74
CA HIS A 96 -19.57 -5.75 2.16
C HIS A 96 -18.61 -5.94 0.97
N ARG A 97 -19.07 -6.57 -0.11
CA ARG A 97 -18.30 -6.76 -1.35
C ARG A 97 -17.89 -5.42 -1.97
N ILE A 98 -18.87 -4.53 -2.17
CA ILE A 98 -18.65 -3.19 -2.73
C ILE A 98 -17.70 -2.39 -1.82
N THR A 99 -17.95 -2.41 -0.50
CA THR A 99 -17.09 -1.73 0.50
C THR A 99 -15.63 -2.14 0.36
N ARG A 100 -15.37 -3.45 0.35
CA ARG A 100 -14.00 -3.98 0.25
C ARG A 100 -13.34 -3.54 -1.04
N LEU A 101 -14.06 -3.56 -2.16
CA LEU A 101 -13.51 -3.15 -3.45
C LEU A 101 -13.14 -1.66 -3.46
N LEU A 102 -14.07 -0.79 -3.05
CA LEU A 102 -13.87 0.66 -3.03
C LEU A 102 -12.68 1.05 -2.15
N VAL A 103 -12.60 0.46 -0.95
CA VAL A 103 -11.52 0.74 0.00
C VAL A 103 -10.18 0.23 -0.52
N ASN A 104 -10.11 -0.99 -1.05
CA ASN A 104 -8.87 -1.55 -1.57
C ASN A 104 -8.34 -0.75 -2.77
N ARG A 105 -9.20 -0.40 -3.72
CA ARG A 105 -8.78 0.40 -4.89
C ARG A 105 -8.27 1.77 -4.50
N ALA A 106 -8.96 2.44 -3.57
CA ALA A 106 -8.51 3.72 -3.04
C ALA A 106 -7.15 3.59 -2.33
N ASP A 107 -6.97 2.59 -1.48
CA ASP A 107 -5.72 2.33 -0.74
C ASP A 107 -4.53 2.05 -1.68
N VAL A 108 -4.78 1.30 -2.75
CA VAL A 108 -3.78 1.03 -3.79
C VAL A 108 -3.34 2.31 -4.48
N ILE A 109 -4.28 3.15 -4.94
CA ILE A 109 -3.94 4.43 -5.58
C ILE A 109 -3.18 5.34 -4.63
N MET A 110 -3.65 5.48 -3.40
CA MET A 110 -2.95 6.27 -2.37
C MET A 110 -1.53 5.77 -2.13
N THR A 111 -1.34 4.45 -2.10
CA THR A 111 -0.02 3.84 -1.90
C THR A 111 0.89 4.09 -3.11
N VAL A 112 0.37 3.98 -4.33
CA VAL A 112 1.08 4.28 -5.57
C VAL A 112 1.52 5.75 -5.58
N GLU A 113 0.60 6.68 -5.38
CA GLU A 113 0.90 8.12 -5.34
C GLU A 113 1.94 8.42 -4.27
N HIS A 114 1.77 7.88 -3.05
CA HIS A 114 2.72 8.11 -1.97
C HIS A 114 4.13 7.60 -2.31
N ARG A 115 4.26 6.40 -2.89
CA ARG A 115 5.56 5.86 -3.31
C ARG A 115 6.22 6.72 -4.38
N LEU A 116 5.45 7.17 -5.37
CA LEU A 116 5.95 8.06 -6.41
C LEU A 116 6.41 9.41 -5.83
N THR A 117 5.69 9.97 -4.85
CA THR A 117 6.11 11.21 -4.15
C THR A 117 7.42 11.05 -3.38
N LEU A 118 7.73 9.83 -2.93
CA LEU A 118 8.98 9.48 -2.26
C LEU A 118 10.12 9.13 -3.25
N GLY A 119 9.88 9.23 -4.56
CA GLY A 119 10.87 8.90 -5.59
C GLY A 119 11.04 7.40 -5.85
N MET A 120 10.13 6.56 -5.36
CA MET A 120 10.17 5.11 -5.60
C MET A 120 9.56 4.80 -6.97
N SER A 121 10.32 4.13 -7.85
CA SER A 121 9.88 3.78 -9.21
C SER A 121 9.50 2.32 -9.37
N GLU A 122 10.08 1.41 -8.58
CA GLU A 122 9.93 -0.03 -8.77
C GLU A 122 9.36 -0.76 -7.54
N ALA A 123 8.56 -1.78 -7.81
CA ALA A 123 8.07 -2.68 -6.78
C ALA A 123 8.03 -4.12 -7.30
N LYS A 124 8.05 -5.07 -6.37
CA LYS A 124 7.88 -6.49 -6.62
C LYS A 124 6.44 -6.90 -6.33
N TRP A 125 5.83 -7.64 -7.25
CA TRP A 125 4.52 -8.25 -7.05
C TRP A 125 4.64 -9.41 -6.06
N ILE A 126 3.81 -9.43 -5.02
CA ILE A 126 3.82 -10.50 -4.00
C ILE A 126 2.44 -11.16 -3.99
N TYR A 127 2.40 -12.42 -4.41
CA TYR A 127 1.21 -13.23 -4.30
C TYR A 127 0.96 -13.63 -2.85
N ALA A 128 -0.25 -13.42 -2.35
CA ALA A 128 -0.58 -13.63 -0.95
C ALA A 128 -0.60 -15.10 -0.52
N LYS A 129 -0.41 -16.05 -1.46
CA LYS A 129 -0.60 -17.49 -1.26
C LYS A 129 -2.01 -17.87 -0.77
N ALA A 130 -2.95 -16.94 -0.95
CA ALA A 130 -4.38 -17.12 -0.74
C ALA A 130 -5.09 -16.89 -2.08
N PRO A 131 -6.06 -17.74 -2.46
CA PRO A 131 -6.73 -17.64 -3.76
C PRO A 131 -7.27 -16.22 -4.01
N CYS A 132 -6.87 -15.61 -5.12
CA CYS A 132 -7.33 -14.31 -5.59
C CYS A 132 -8.71 -14.41 -6.25
N MET A 133 -9.69 -14.81 -5.46
CA MET A 133 -11.06 -15.13 -5.85
C MET A 133 -12.04 -14.32 -5.00
N HIS A 134 -13.16 -13.91 -5.62
CA HIS A 134 -14.25 -13.27 -4.89
C HIS A 134 -14.95 -14.30 -3.98
N ASP A 135 -15.30 -15.45 -4.55
CA ASP A 135 -15.90 -16.61 -3.88
C ASP A 135 -15.01 -17.84 -4.09
N PRO A 136 -14.13 -18.17 -3.13
CA PRO A 136 -13.28 -19.37 -3.21
C PRO A 136 -14.06 -20.69 -3.11
N THR A 137 -15.30 -20.68 -2.60
CA THR A 137 -16.08 -21.91 -2.40
C THR A 137 -16.75 -22.38 -3.68
N ASN A 138 -17.09 -21.44 -4.57
CA ASN A 138 -17.64 -21.73 -5.88
C ASN A 138 -16.98 -20.83 -6.95
N PRO A 139 -15.71 -21.09 -7.29
CA PRO A 139 -14.94 -20.19 -8.14
C PRO A 139 -15.42 -20.24 -9.58
N SER A 140 -15.57 -19.07 -10.21
CA SER A 140 -15.81 -19.01 -11.65
C SER A 140 -14.54 -19.34 -12.43
N LYS A 141 -14.67 -19.67 -13.72
CA LYS A 141 -13.51 -19.83 -14.63
C LYS A 141 -12.62 -18.58 -14.65
N ALA A 142 -13.22 -17.40 -14.54
CA ALA A 142 -12.50 -16.13 -14.48
C ALA A 142 -11.71 -15.98 -13.17
N ASP A 143 -12.27 -16.41 -12.03
CA ASP A 143 -11.57 -16.42 -10.75
C ASP A 143 -10.33 -17.32 -10.79
N ILE A 144 -10.47 -18.53 -11.33
CA ILE A 144 -9.37 -19.50 -11.47
C ILE A 144 -8.27 -18.94 -12.38
N LYS A 145 -8.66 -18.38 -13.53
CA LYS A 145 -7.72 -17.79 -14.48
C LYS A 145 -6.96 -16.61 -13.85
N ARG A 146 -7.66 -15.71 -13.16
CA ARG A 146 -7.05 -14.56 -12.48
C ARG A 146 -6.09 -15.00 -11.39
N ASP A 147 -6.48 -15.98 -10.57
CA ASP A 147 -5.62 -16.50 -9.51
C ASP A 147 -4.32 -17.09 -10.07
N ALA A 148 -4.41 -17.92 -11.12
CA ALA A 148 -3.25 -18.46 -11.82
C ALA A 148 -2.37 -17.35 -12.41
N ALA A 149 -2.98 -16.33 -13.02
CA ALA A 149 -2.25 -15.18 -13.56
C ALA A 149 -1.52 -14.41 -12.45
N HIS A 150 -2.17 -14.13 -11.32
CA HIS A 150 -1.57 -13.44 -10.19
C HIS A 150 -0.43 -14.23 -9.54
N SER A 151 -0.58 -15.55 -9.44
CA SER A 151 0.46 -16.46 -8.93
C SER A 151 1.68 -16.46 -9.85
N ALA A 152 1.48 -16.48 -11.17
CA ALA A 152 2.57 -16.41 -12.16
C ALA A 152 3.33 -15.06 -12.20
N LEU A 153 2.82 -14.04 -11.51
CA LEU A 153 3.48 -12.74 -11.35
C LEU A 153 4.25 -12.62 -10.04
N ASP A 154 4.14 -13.59 -9.13
CA ASP A 154 4.84 -13.56 -7.85
C ASP A 154 6.35 -13.38 -8.05
N GLY A 155 6.91 -12.43 -7.33
CA GLY A 155 8.33 -12.08 -7.39
C GLY A 155 8.76 -11.21 -8.57
N LYS A 156 7.88 -10.91 -9.54
CA LYS A 156 8.21 -10.06 -10.70
C LYS A 156 8.25 -8.58 -10.32
N THR A 157 9.24 -7.87 -10.85
CA THR A 157 9.37 -6.41 -10.72
C THR A 157 8.47 -5.69 -11.71
N PHE A 158 7.90 -4.55 -11.31
CA PHE A 158 7.15 -3.65 -12.17
C PHE A 158 7.39 -2.19 -11.80
N ASP A 159 7.17 -1.33 -12.79
CA ASP A 159 7.12 0.12 -12.65
C ASP A 159 5.83 0.52 -11.90
N ILE A 160 5.99 1.17 -10.74
CA ILE A 160 4.89 1.56 -9.85
C ILE A 160 3.86 2.44 -10.58
N ALA A 161 4.30 3.36 -11.45
CA ALA A 161 3.42 4.28 -12.15
C ALA A 161 2.59 3.58 -13.24
N LYS A 162 3.14 2.53 -13.85
CA LYS A 162 2.47 1.77 -14.91
C LYS A 162 1.64 0.60 -14.39
N GLY A 163 1.97 0.07 -13.21
CA GLY A 163 1.43 -1.19 -12.73
C GLY A 163 1.94 -2.38 -13.54
N MET A 164 1.22 -3.50 -13.48
CA MET A 164 1.54 -4.73 -14.20
C MET A 164 0.36 -5.15 -15.07
N VAL A 165 0.65 -5.60 -16.29
CA VAL A 165 -0.39 -6.03 -17.23
C VAL A 165 -0.83 -7.46 -16.91
N VAL A 166 -2.11 -7.63 -16.62
CA VAL A 166 -2.78 -8.92 -16.39
C VAL A 166 -3.94 -9.02 -17.37
N ASP A 167 -3.96 -10.06 -18.19
CA ASP A 167 -5.00 -10.26 -19.21
C ASP A 167 -5.22 -9.04 -20.14
N GLY A 168 -4.13 -8.33 -20.46
CA GLY A 168 -4.17 -7.15 -21.34
C GLY A 168 -4.58 -5.85 -20.65
N VAL A 169 -4.85 -5.87 -19.34
CA VAL A 169 -5.23 -4.68 -18.56
C VAL A 169 -4.15 -4.38 -17.52
N ALA A 170 -3.72 -3.12 -17.45
CA ALA A 170 -2.82 -2.67 -16.39
C ALA A 170 -3.56 -2.65 -15.04
N THR A 171 -2.98 -3.29 -14.03
CA THR A 171 -3.52 -3.37 -12.67
C THR A 171 -2.38 -3.31 -11.65
N TRP A 172 -2.74 -3.25 -10.38
CA TRP A 172 -1.82 -3.30 -9.25
C TRP A 172 -2.22 -4.42 -8.29
N PRO A 173 -1.27 -4.95 -7.48
CA PRO A 173 -1.61 -5.88 -6.41
C PRO A 173 -2.68 -5.29 -5.49
N GLY A 174 -3.76 -6.06 -5.26
CA GLY A 174 -4.88 -5.66 -4.39
C GLY A 174 -5.98 -4.82 -5.06
N PHE A 175 -5.82 -4.43 -6.33
CA PHE A 175 -6.77 -3.54 -7.02
C PHE A 175 -8.02 -4.25 -7.56
N ASP A 176 -7.84 -5.45 -8.11
CA ASP A 176 -8.94 -6.21 -8.71
C ASP A 176 -9.85 -6.86 -7.65
N GLU A 177 -11.11 -7.10 -8.02
CA GLU A 177 -12.06 -7.74 -7.11
C GLU A 177 -11.56 -9.13 -6.69
N GLY A 178 -11.55 -9.39 -5.38
CA GLY A 178 -11.07 -10.65 -4.82
C GLY A 178 -9.55 -10.81 -4.79
N CYS A 179 -8.78 -9.87 -5.38
CA CYS A 179 -7.32 -9.85 -5.33
C CYS A 179 -6.83 -9.65 -3.89
N LYS A 180 -5.87 -10.48 -3.49
CA LYS A 180 -5.25 -10.45 -2.16
C LYS A 180 -3.76 -10.13 -2.21
N CYS A 181 -3.19 -10.02 -3.43
CA CYS A 181 -1.78 -9.72 -3.64
C CYS A 181 -1.40 -8.38 -3.03
N VAL A 182 -0.12 -8.23 -2.71
CA VAL A 182 0.47 -6.98 -2.23
C VAL A 182 1.69 -6.62 -3.06
N SER A 183 2.19 -5.40 -2.92
CA SER A 183 3.42 -4.95 -3.56
C SER A 183 4.48 -4.63 -2.52
N ARG A 184 5.70 -5.08 -2.75
CA ARG A 184 6.88 -4.74 -1.95
C ARG A 184 7.72 -3.74 -2.72
N THR A 185 7.89 -2.53 -2.18
CA THR A 185 8.75 -1.51 -2.79
C THR A 185 10.20 -2.02 -2.88
N ILE A 186 10.86 -1.74 -3.99
CA ILE A 186 12.32 -1.86 -4.14
C ILE A 186 12.90 -0.48 -3.83
N LEU A 187 13.81 -0.41 -2.87
CA LEU A 187 14.50 0.84 -2.56
C LEU A 187 15.61 1.05 -3.59
N PRO A 188 15.80 2.28 -4.10
CA PRO A 188 16.98 2.60 -4.89
C PRO A 188 18.23 2.48 -4.02
N ASP A 189 19.33 2.03 -4.64
CA ASP A 189 20.66 1.96 -4.01
C ASP A 189 21.27 3.35 -3.78
#